data_AF-A0A261BHZ3-F1
#
_entry.id   AF-A0A261BHZ3-F1
#
_cell.length_a   1.000
_cell.length_b   1.000
_cell.length_c   1.000
_cell.angle_alpha   90.00
_cell.angle_beta   90.00
_cell.angle_gamma   90.00
#
_symmetry.space_group_name_H-M   'P 1'
#
loop_
_entity.id
_entity.type
_entity.pdbx_description
1 polymer ?
#
loop_
_entity_poly.entity_id
_entity_poly.type
_entity_poly.pdbx_seq_one_letter_code
_entity_poly.pdbx_strand_id
1 'polypeptide(L)'
;GFGWLSNEVALAWVHERVPDDYHPLPDLFFSHFPEIRGAIRIAEYIMIILLVSALLVMFTHQHRWIVIRRTFFCIAMAYSFRALCVTIFQVPVPSVNTYCAPKSNSSFELVAGRVVKMFWSAGIEQLRPRELCGDLIVSGHTLTIFTAFLPLSHIYHILAFTALFSILLARKHYMIDIVLGYTVSTRIFMEYHALAASYHNGTFETNPLSWSWWSFLIPYFESDAPSNFHNHLLLYNRSTTRVGAKNVSIKKRSFE
;
A
#
# COMPACT_ATOMS: atom_id res chain seq x y z
N GLY A 1 -10.82 10.73 0.62
CA GLY A 1 -11.28 11.78 -0.30
C GLY A 1 -10.11 12.44 -1.00
N PHE A 2 -9.49 13.43 -0.36
CA PHE A 2 -8.40 14.23 -0.94
C PHE A 2 -7.24 13.42 -1.52
N GLY A 3 -6.64 12.50 -0.73
CA GLY A 3 -5.50 11.70 -1.18
C GLY A 3 -5.79 10.75 -2.36
N TRP A 4 -7.05 10.34 -2.52
CA TRP A 4 -7.46 9.53 -3.67
C TRP A 4 -7.63 10.40 -4.91
N LEU A 5 -8.27 11.56 -4.77
CA LEU A 5 -8.41 12.51 -5.88
C LEU A 5 -7.05 13.03 -6.38
N SER A 6 -6.12 13.35 -5.47
CA SER A 6 -4.78 13.81 -5.84
C SER A 6 -4.01 12.74 -6.61
N ASN A 7 -4.16 11.46 -6.23
CA ASN A 7 -3.60 10.34 -6.97
C ASN A 7 -4.16 10.24 -8.40
N GLU A 8 -5.48 10.33 -8.56
CA GLU A 8 -6.10 10.25 -9.90
C GLU A 8 -5.68 11.42 -10.80
N VAL A 9 -5.60 12.63 -10.24
CA VAL A 9 -5.11 13.81 -10.95
C VAL A 9 -3.64 13.64 -11.33
N ALA A 10 -2.79 13.14 -10.43
CA ALA A 10 -1.38 12.89 -10.70
C ALA A 10 -1.20 11.87 -11.84
N LEU A 11 -1.96 10.77 -11.83
CA LEU A 11 -1.92 9.75 -12.89
C LEU A 11 -2.34 10.31 -14.25
N ALA A 12 -3.45 11.06 -14.29
CA ALA A 12 -3.92 11.69 -15.51
C ALA A 12 -2.91 12.70 -16.06
N TRP A 13 -2.24 13.45 -15.17
CA TRP A 13 -1.21 14.42 -15.54
C TRP A 13 0.07 13.78 -16.05
N VAL A 14 0.54 12.70 -15.40
CA VAL A 14 1.76 11.97 -15.79
C VAL A 14 1.57 11.26 -17.12
N HIS A 15 0.39 10.70 -17.38
CA HIS A 15 0.12 10.02 -18.64
C HIS A 15 0.36 10.89 -19.88
N GLU A 16 0.06 12.18 -19.82
CA GLU A 16 0.30 13.10 -20.93
C GLU A 16 1.78 13.47 -21.09
N ARG A 17 2.59 13.34 -20.03
CA ARG A 17 4.01 13.72 -20.01
C ARG A 17 4.99 12.59 -20.23
N VAL A 18 4.63 11.36 -19.83
CA VAL A 18 5.53 10.22 -19.96
C VAL A 18 5.85 9.99 -21.43
N PRO A 19 7.12 10.09 -21.85
CA PRO A 19 7.52 9.87 -23.22
C PRO A 19 7.39 8.38 -23.60
N ASP A 20 6.82 8.11 -24.77
CA ASP A 20 6.48 6.74 -25.20
C ASP A 20 7.70 5.96 -25.75
N ASP A 21 8.78 6.66 -26.09
CA ASP A 21 9.91 6.12 -26.87
C ASP A 21 11.09 5.59 -26.03
N TYR A 22 10.90 5.39 -24.71
CA TYR A 22 11.97 4.93 -23.83
C TYR A 22 11.93 3.42 -23.58
N HIS A 23 13.09 2.79 -23.66
CA HIS A 23 13.26 1.40 -23.25
C HIS A 23 13.07 1.24 -21.73
N PRO A 24 12.57 0.08 -21.26
CA PRO A 24 12.43 -0.21 -19.84
C PRO A 24 13.77 -0.08 -19.09
N LEU A 25 13.73 0.46 -17.88
CA LEU A 25 14.90 0.45 -16.99
C LEU A 25 15.36 -0.99 -16.70
N PRO A 26 16.67 -1.22 -16.55
CA PRO A 26 17.19 -2.50 -16.10
C PRO A 26 16.72 -2.75 -14.67
N ASP A 27 16.03 -3.87 -14.47
CA ASP A 27 15.56 -4.34 -13.17
C ASP A 27 16.19 -5.71 -12.88
N LEU A 28 16.67 -5.91 -11.65
CA LEU A 28 17.29 -7.15 -11.22
C LEU A 28 16.35 -8.35 -11.37
N PHE A 29 15.05 -8.18 -11.14
CA PHE A 29 14.10 -9.27 -11.30
C PHE A 29 13.92 -9.64 -12.78
N PHE A 30 13.90 -8.64 -13.67
CA PHE A 30 13.68 -8.85 -15.10
C PHE A 30 14.86 -9.51 -15.80
N SER A 31 16.07 -9.44 -15.24
CA SER A 31 17.24 -10.17 -15.75
C SER A 31 17.20 -11.67 -15.42
N HIS A 32 16.52 -12.05 -14.33
CA HIS A 32 16.44 -13.44 -13.89
C HIS A 32 15.19 -14.17 -14.39
N PHE A 33 14.07 -13.47 -14.60
CA PHE A 33 12.78 -14.08 -14.93
C PHE A 33 12.19 -13.60 -16.27
N PRO A 34 11.58 -14.51 -17.06
CA PRO A 34 10.91 -14.16 -18.31
C PRO A 34 9.57 -13.44 -18.07
N GLU A 35 9.13 -12.67 -19.06
CA GLU A 35 7.81 -12.02 -19.04
C GLU A 35 6.68 -13.06 -19.24
N ILE A 36 5.76 -13.16 -18.28
CA ILE A 36 4.54 -14.00 -18.38
C ILE A 36 3.32 -13.10 -18.23
N ARG A 37 2.78 -12.61 -19.35
CA ARG A 37 1.63 -11.68 -19.36
C ARG A 37 0.39 -12.22 -18.65
N GLY A 38 0.19 -13.55 -18.67
CA GLY A 38 -0.94 -14.20 -18.01
C GLY A 38 -0.91 -14.13 -16.48
N ALA A 39 0.26 -13.85 -15.88
CA ALA A 39 0.42 -13.82 -14.42
C ALA A 39 -0.32 -12.67 -13.75
N ILE A 40 -0.60 -11.57 -14.45
CA ILE A 40 -1.34 -10.43 -13.88
C ILE A 40 -2.74 -10.83 -13.43
N ARG A 41 -3.43 -11.72 -14.16
CA ARG A 41 -4.76 -12.21 -13.79
C ARG A 41 -4.74 -12.93 -12.43
N ILE A 42 -3.68 -13.68 -12.15
CA ILE A 42 -3.52 -14.37 -10.86
C ILE A 42 -3.38 -13.34 -9.74
N ALA A 43 -2.55 -12.31 -9.95
CA ALA A 43 -2.38 -11.22 -8.98
C ALA A 43 -3.69 -10.47 -8.72
N GLU A 44 -4.45 -10.15 -9.77
CA GLU A 44 -5.75 -9.46 -9.67
C GLU A 44 -6.76 -10.28 -8.86
N TYR A 45 -6.90 -11.58 -9.14
CA TYR A 45 -7.79 -12.46 -8.36
C TYR A 45 -7.40 -12.52 -6.89
N ILE A 46 -6.10 -12.68 -6.59
CA ILE A 46 -5.64 -12.73 -5.20
C ILE A 46 -5.87 -11.38 -4.50
N MET A 47 -5.63 -10.26 -5.18
CA MET A 47 -5.88 -8.93 -4.65
C MET A 47 -7.36 -8.72 -4.33
N ILE A 48 -8.28 -9.16 -5.19
CA ILE A 48 -9.73 -9.10 -4.93
C ILE A 48 -10.08 -9.93 -3.69
N ILE A 49 -9.53 -11.14 -3.56
CA ILE A 49 -9.74 -12.00 -2.37
C ILE A 49 -9.26 -11.28 -1.11
N LEU A 50 -8.05 -10.70 -1.14
CA LEU A 50 -7.50 -9.95 -0.02
C LEU A 50 -8.36 -8.74 0.35
N LEU A 51 -8.83 -7.99 -0.64
CA LEU A 51 -9.68 -6.82 -0.45
C LEU A 51 -11.03 -7.21 0.17
N VAL A 52 -11.69 -8.24 -0.35
CA VAL A 52 -12.96 -8.74 0.20
C VAL A 52 -12.78 -9.25 1.63
N SER A 53 -11.73 -10.03 1.90
CA SER A 53 -11.41 -10.49 3.24
C SER A 53 -11.14 -9.34 4.21
N ALA A 54 -10.39 -8.31 3.79
CA ALA A 54 -10.13 -7.13 4.59
C ALA A 54 -11.42 -6.35 4.90
N LEU A 55 -12.29 -6.17 3.89
CA LEU A 55 -13.60 -5.53 4.08
C LEU A 55 -14.47 -6.32 5.07
N LEU A 56 -14.54 -7.65 4.93
CA LEU A 56 -15.27 -8.51 5.86
C LEU A 56 -14.75 -8.31 7.29
N VAL A 57 -13.44 -8.40 7.50
CA VAL A 57 -12.83 -8.17 8.83
C VAL A 57 -13.19 -6.80 9.39
N MET A 58 -13.12 -5.74 8.57
CA MET A 58 -13.47 -4.38 9.00
C MET A 58 -14.95 -4.25 9.40
N PHE A 59 -15.88 -4.83 8.63
CA PHE A 59 -17.32 -4.72 8.91
C PHE A 59 -17.79 -5.64 10.04
N THR A 60 -17.14 -6.79 10.24
CA THR A 60 -17.46 -7.72 11.34
C THR A 60 -16.80 -7.33 12.66
N HIS A 61 -15.87 -6.37 12.67
CA HIS A 61 -15.16 -5.97 13.88
C HIS A 61 -16.10 -5.26 14.87
N GLN A 62 -15.98 -5.57 16.17
CA GLN A 62 -16.82 -4.97 17.22
C GLN A 62 -16.74 -3.44 17.21
N HIS A 63 -15.55 -2.89 16.95
CA HIS A 63 -15.29 -1.45 16.81
C HIS A 63 -15.13 -1.02 15.34
N ARG A 64 -16.00 -1.50 14.45
CA ARG A 64 -15.94 -1.27 12.99
C ARG A 64 -15.64 0.18 12.59
N TRP A 65 -16.29 1.17 13.21
CA TRP A 65 -16.11 2.58 12.85
C TRP A 65 -14.70 3.10 13.15
N ILE A 66 -14.11 2.67 14.27
CA ILE A 66 -12.74 3.02 14.65
C ILE A 66 -11.76 2.36 13.68
N VAL A 67 -11.92 1.05 13.41
CA VAL A 67 -11.05 0.32 12.46
C VAL A 67 -11.12 0.92 11.07
N ILE A 68 -12.33 1.17 10.56
CA ILE A 68 -12.58 1.78 9.25
C ILE A 68 -11.86 3.13 9.15
N ARG A 69 -12.01 4.00 10.16
CA ARG A 69 -11.37 5.31 10.21
C ARG A 69 -9.84 5.22 10.14
N ARG A 70 -9.24 4.32 10.94
CA ARG A 70 -7.78 4.07 10.98
C ARG A 70 -7.28 3.57 9.62
N THR A 71 -7.98 2.60 9.03
CA THR A 71 -7.62 2.04 7.73
C THR A 71 -7.72 3.08 6.63
N PHE A 72 -8.81 3.86 6.57
CA PHE A 72 -8.96 4.93 5.59
C PHE A 72 -7.91 6.03 5.75
N PHE A 73 -7.49 6.35 6.98
CA PHE A 73 -6.38 7.27 7.20
C PHE A 73 -5.07 6.73 6.63
N CYS A 74 -4.73 5.48 6.92
CA CYS A 74 -3.51 4.85 6.40
C CYS A 74 -3.51 4.79 4.87
N ILE A 75 -4.64 4.42 4.26
CA ILE A 75 -4.83 4.41 2.81
C ILE A 75 -4.66 5.83 2.26
N ALA A 76 -5.32 6.83 2.85
CA ALA A 76 -5.23 8.21 2.36
C ALA A 76 -3.79 8.75 2.39
N MET A 77 -3.03 8.45 3.45
CA MET A 77 -1.62 8.84 3.56
C MET A 77 -0.76 8.12 2.52
N ALA A 78 -0.96 6.81 2.32
CA ALA A 78 -0.21 6.02 1.35
C ALA A 78 -0.46 6.49 -0.09
N TYR A 79 -1.72 6.77 -0.45
CA TYR A 79 -2.09 7.29 -1.76
C TYR A 79 -1.64 8.74 -1.98
N SER A 80 -1.58 9.55 -0.92
CA SER A 80 -0.99 10.91 -1.02
C SER A 80 0.52 10.84 -1.29
N PHE A 81 1.23 9.92 -0.62
CA PHE A 81 2.65 9.67 -0.90
C PHE A 81 2.86 9.16 -2.34
N ARG A 82 2.03 8.21 -2.80
CA ARG A 82 2.02 7.75 -4.19
C ARG A 82 1.84 8.91 -5.17
N ALA A 83 0.85 9.79 -4.94
CA ALA A 83 0.60 10.93 -5.82
C ALA A 83 1.85 11.84 -5.95
N LEU A 84 2.55 12.09 -4.83
CA LEU A 84 3.81 12.83 -4.84
C LEU A 84 4.90 12.09 -5.63
N CYS A 85 5.10 10.80 -5.37
CA CYS A 85 6.11 10.00 -6.06
C CYS A 85 5.87 9.92 -7.56
N VAL A 86 4.64 9.66 -8.00
CA VAL A 86 4.28 9.59 -9.43
C VAL A 86 4.50 10.94 -10.10
N THR A 87 4.15 12.04 -9.43
CA THR A 87 4.37 13.40 -9.97
C THR A 87 5.86 13.73 -10.13
N ILE A 88 6.69 13.34 -9.15
CA ILE A 88 8.14 13.63 -9.12
C ILE A 88 8.91 12.68 -10.05
N PHE A 89 8.63 11.38 -10.00
CA PHE A 89 9.37 10.35 -10.70
C PHE A 89 8.58 9.81 -11.90
N GLN A 90 8.87 10.37 -13.07
CA GLN A 90 8.28 9.95 -14.33
C GLN A 90 9.17 8.86 -14.96
N VAL A 91 8.93 7.60 -14.57
CA VAL A 91 9.68 6.46 -15.12
C VAL A 91 9.04 5.89 -16.39
N PRO A 92 9.84 5.33 -17.32
CA PRO A 92 9.33 4.67 -18.51
C PRO A 92 8.68 3.32 -18.18
N VAL A 93 7.89 2.82 -19.12
CA VAL A 93 7.08 1.61 -18.97
C VAL A 93 7.96 0.33 -18.88
N PRO A 94 7.68 -0.60 -17.95
CA PRO A 94 8.50 -1.79 -17.70
C PRO A 94 8.45 -2.88 -18.77
N SER A 95 7.48 -2.82 -19.70
CA SER A 95 7.42 -3.74 -20.85
C SER A 95 7.05 -2.99 -22.12
N VAL A 96 7.82 -3.25 -23.18
CA VAL A 96 7.59 -2.75 -24.56
C VAL A 96 6.26 -3.20 -25.16
N ASN A 97 5.65 -4.23 -24.58
CA ASN A 97 4.39 -4.82 -25.05
C ASN A 97 3.17 -4.26 -24.32
N THR A 98 3.36 -3.26 -23.45
CA THR A 98 2.26 -2.67 -22.70
C THR A 98 1.54 -1.66 -23.59
N TYR A 99 0.23 -1.87 -23.77
CA TYR A 99 -0.61 -0.92 -24.50
C TYR A 99 -0.81 0.36 -23.67
N CYS A 100 -0.50 1.50 -24.28
CA CYS A 100 -0.80 2.84 -23.78
C CYS A 100 -1.92 3.44 -24.64
N ALA A 101 -2.94 4.03 -24.03
CA ALA A 101 -3.92 4.80 -24.77
C ALA A 101 -3.26 6.05 -25.39
N PRO A 102 -3.77 6.52 -26.54
CA PRO A 102 -3.25 7.73 -27.15
C PRO A 102 -3.44 8.95 -26.24
N LYS A 103 -2.41 9.80 -26.22
CA LYS A 103 -2.39 11.07 -25.50
C LYS A 103 -3.45 12.02 -26.04
N SER A 104 -4.16 12.67 -25.13
CA SER A 104 -5.23 13.61 -25.47
C SER A 104 -4.64 15.00 -25.63
N ASN A 105 -4.11 15.30 -26.82
CA ASN A 105 -3.36 16.53 -27.11
C ASN A 105 -4.17 17.87 -27.08
N SER A 106 -5.32 17.97 -26.37
CA SER A 106 -5.99 19.28 -26.20
C SER A 106 -7.26 19.38 -25.33
N SER A 107 -7.93 18.29 -24.89
CA SER A 107 -9.25 18.45 -24.23
C SER A 107 -9.21 18.15 -22.73
N PHE A 108 -9.28 19.19 -21.90
CA PHE A 108 -9.45 19.07 -20.44
C PHE A 108 -10.66 18.21 -20.05
N GLU A 109 -11.72 18.21 -20.86
CA GLU A 109 -12.91 17.38 -20.65
C GLU A 109 -12.63 15.87 -20.74
N LEU A 110 -11.75 15.45 -21.65
CA LEU A 110 -11.35 14.03 -21.78
C LEU A 110 -10.48 13.59 -20.60
N VAL A 111 -9.58 14.46 -20.14
CA VAL A 111 -8.75 14.23 -18.94
C VAL A 111 -9.62 14.15 -17.69
N ALA A 112 -10.57 15.08 -17.53
CA ALA A 112 -11.53 15.06 -16.44
C ALA A 112 -12.42 13.81 -16.47
N GLY A 113 -12.89 13.39 -17.65
CA GLY A 113 -13.63 12.15 -17.82
C GLY A 113 -12.84 10.90 -17.43
N ARG A 114 -11.53 10.86 -17.72
CA ARG A 114 -10.63 9.78 -17.26
C ARG A 114 -10.51 9.78 -15.73
N VAL A 115 -10.30 10.94 -15.11
CA VAL A 115 -10.22 11.07 -13.64
C VAL A 115 -11.51 10.61 -12.97
N VAL A 116 -12.68 11.05 -13.46
CA VAL A 116 -13.98 10.64 -12.91
C VAL A 116 -14.21 9.14 -13.05
N LYS A 117 -13.89 8.57 -14.21
CA LYS A 117 -14.01 7.12 -14.44
C LYS A 117 -13.12 6.32 -13.50
N MET A 118 -11.89 6.78 -13.23
CA MET A 118 -10.95 6.10 -12.33
C MET A 118 -11.31 6.27 -10.86
N PHE A 119 -11.79 7.46 -10.50
CA PHE A 119 -12.29 7.74 -9.16
C PHE A 119 -13.42 6.76 -8.78
N TRP A 120 -14.34 6.49 -9.70
CA TRP A 120 -15.47 5.58 -9.48
C TRP A 120 -15.11 4.10 -9.59
N SER A 121 -14.05 3.73 -10.32
CA SER A 121 -13.62 2.34 -10.43
C SER A 121 -12.88 1.82 -9.19
N ALA A 122 -12.63 2.68 -8.18
CA ALA A 122 -12.00 2.34 -6.90
C ALA A 122 -10.70 1.50 -7.04
N GLY A 123 -9.97 1.67 -8.15
CA GLY A 123 -8.72 0.93 -8.42
C GLY A 123 -8.87 -0.53 -8.88
N ILE A 124 -10.09 -1.03 -9.15
CA ILE A 124 -10.31 -2.41 -9.64
C ILE A 124 -10.09 -2.48 -11.16
N GLU A 125 -9.01 -3.14 -11.58
CA GLU A 125 -8.60 -3.22 -12.99
C GLU A 125 -9.46 -4.15 -13.82
N GLN A 126 -10.08 -5.13 -13.19
CA GLN A 126 -10.99 -6.04 -13.90
C GLN A 126 -12.25 -5.33 -14.42
N LEU A 127 -12.57 -4.15 -13.89
CA LEU A 127 -13.64 -3.27 -14.38
C LEU A 127 -13.19 -2.32 -15.50
N ARG A 128 -11.88 -2.20 -15.76
CA ARG A 128 -11.32 -1.33 -16.81
C ARG A 128 -9.96 -1.82 -17.32
N PRO A 129 -9.79 -2.08 -18.63
CA PRO A 129 -8.46 -2.31 -19.19
C PRO A 129 -7.53 -1.12 -18.91
N ARG A 130 -6.32 -1.39 -18.40
CA ARG A 130 -5.29 -0.36 -18.14
C ARG A 130 -4.92 0.33 -19.45
N GLU A 131 -5.43 1.54 -19.60
CA GLU A 131 -5.17 2.42 -20.74
C GLU A 131 -4.18 3.54 -20.38
N LEU A 132 -3.92 3.80 -19.09
CA LEU A 132 -3.01 4.86 -18.66
C LEU A 132 -1.59 4.34 -18.45
N CYS A 133 -0.63 5.05 -19.03
CA CYS A 133 0.80 4.83 -18.86
C CYS A 133 1.38 5.83 -17.87
N GLY A 134 2.22 5.37 -16.95
CA GLY A 134 2.79 6.19 -15.86
C GLY A 134 2.48 5.69 -14.44
N ASP A 135 1.61 4.69 -14.27
CA ASP A 135 1.37 4.02 -12.98
C ASP A 135 2.48 3.01 -12.65
N LEU A 136 3.68 3.50 -12.37
CA LEU A 136 4.88 2.66 -12.36
C LEU A 136 5.72 2.76 -11.08
N ILE A 137 5.46 3.78 -10.25
CA ILE A 137 6.10 3.97 -8.94
C ILE A 137 5.02 4.08 -7.86
N VAL A 138 5.15 3.23 -6.84
CA VAL A 138 4.20 3.02 -5.74
C VAL A 138 2.83 2.59 -6.27
N SER A 139 2.69 1.35 -6.76
CA SER A 139 1.46 0.79 -7.34
C SER A 139 0.29 0.70 -6.36
N GLY A 140 -0.92 0.98 -6.84
CA GLY A 140 -2.17 0.77 -6.10
C GLY A 140 -2.35 -0.71 -5.75
N HIS A 141 -1.79 -1.62 -6.56
CA HIS A 141 -1.83 -3.06 -6.31
C HIS A 141 -1.00 -3.42 -5.10
N THR A 142 0.25 -2.94 -5.06
CA THR A 142 1.17 -3.22 -3.95
C THR A 142 0.65 -2.56 -2.68
N LEU A 143 0.18 -1.31 -2.73
CA LEU A 143 -0.43 -0.63 -1.59
C LEU A 143 -1.68 -1.37 -1.08
N THR A 144 -2.58 -1.81 -1.97
CA THR A 144 -3.80 -2.54 -1.57
C THR A 144 -3.46 -3.89 -0.96
N ILE A 145 -2.51 -4.63 -1.56
CA ILE A 145 -2.04 -5.91 -1.02
C ILE A 145 -1.44 -5.70 0.37
N PHE A 146 -0.53 -4.75 0.54
CA PHE A 146 0.14 -4.53 1.83
C PHE A 146 -0.81 -3.98 2.91
N THR A 147 -1.73 -3.07 2.56
CA THR A 147 -2.72 -2.56 3.51
C THR A 147 -3.73 -3.63 3.94
N ALA A 148 -4.14 -4.51 3.03
CA ALA A 148 -5.00 -5.66 3.33
C ALA A 148 -4.27 -6.77 4.09
N PHE A 149 -2.95 -6.90 3.90
CA PHE A 149 -2.09 -7.94 4.49
C PHE A 149 -1.80 -7.75 5.98
N LEU A 150 -1.59 -6.51 6.44
CA LEU A 150 -1.14 -6.21 7.81
C LEU A 150 -2.03 -6.75 8.95
N PRO A 151 -3.38 -6.81 8.82
CA PRO A 151 -4.24 -7.36 9.86
C PRO A 151 -4.57 -8.86 9.74
N LEU A 152 -4.09 -9.56 8.70
CA LEU A 152 -4.56 -10.91 8.35
C LEU A 152 -3.60 -12.04 8.77
N SER A 153 -4.11 -13.28 8.83
CA SER A 153 -3.36 -14.46 9.26
C SER A 153 -2.21 -14.87 8.31
N HIS A 154 -1.32 -15.79 8.74
CA HIS A 154 -0.19 -16.28 7.95
C HIS A 154 -0.56 -16.82 6.55
N ILE A 155 -1.77 -17.34 6.35
CA ILE A 155 -2.24 -17.83 5.04
C ILE A 155 -2.34 -16.69 4.03
N TYR A 156 -2.80 -15.51 4.47
CA TYR A 156 -2.89 -14.32 3.63
C TYR A 156 -1.51 -13.73 3.30
N HIS A 157 -0.49 -14.01 4.12
CA HIS A 157 0.88 -13.62 3.81
C HIS A 157 1.39 -14.39 2.57
N ILE A 158 1.13 -15.69 2.50
CA ILE A 158 1.52 -16.52 1.34
C ILE A 158 0.82 -16.01 0.08
N LEU A 159 -0.49 -15.77 0.16
CA LEU A 159 -1.26 -15.19 -0.95
C LEU A 159 -0.71 -13.84 -1.41
N ALA A 160 -0.41 -12.93 -0.48
CA ALA A 160 0.19 -11.64 -0.78
C ALA A 160 1.54 -11.79 -1.51
N PHE A 161 2.44 -12.67 -1.04
CA PHE A 161 3.70 -12.93 -1.73
C PHE A 161 3.50 -13.52 -3.12
N THR A 162 2.56 -14.44 -3.30
CA THR A 162 2.21 -15.00 -4.61
C THR A 162 1.69 -13.92 -5.56
N ALA A 163 0.86 -12.99 -5.08
CA ALA A 163 0.36 -11.88 -5.88
C ALA A 163 1.49 -10.93 -6.29
N LEU A 164 2.37 -10.54 -5.36
CA LEU A 164 3.53 -9.68 -5.63
C LEU A 164 4.49 -10.31 -6.64
N PHE A 165 4.79 -11.60 -6.50
CA PHE A 165 5.62 -12.32 -7.45
C PHE A 165 4.98 -12.39 -8.85
N SER A 166 3.67 -12.61 -8.90
CA SER A 166 2.90 -12.64 -10.17
C SER A 166 2.88 -11.28 -10.87
N ILE A 167 2.86 -10.16 -10.12
CA ILE A 167 2.97 -8.80 -10.66
C ILE A 167 4.32 -8.59 -11.35
N LEU A 168 5.42 -9.03 -10.72
CA LEU A 168 6.76 -8.91 -11.29
C LEU A 168 6.92 -9.76 -12.56
N LEU A 169 6.39 -10.99 -12.55
CA LEU A 169 6.41 -11.87 -13.74
C LEU A 169 5.65 -11.26 -14.92
N ALA A 170 4.55 -10.54 -14.65
CA ALA A 170 3.80 -9.85 -15.70
C ALA A 170 4.52 -8.61 -16.25
N ARG A 171 5.66 -8.21 -15.67
CA ARG A 171 6.42 -6.98 -15.99
C ARG A 171 5.55 -5.72 -16.03
N LYS A 172 4.58 -5.66 -15.11
CA LYS A 172 3.68 -4.50 -14.96
C LYS A 172 4.25 -3.43 -14.04
N HIS A 173 5.06 -3.84 -13.07
CA HIS A 173 5.70 -2.96 -12.10
C HIS A 173 7.15 -3.40 -11.87
N TYR A 174 8.00 -2.43 -11.55
CA TYR A 174 9.40 -2.67 -11.19
C TYR A 174 9.52 -3.29 -9.80
N MET A 175 10.64 -3.96 -9.50
CA MET A 175 10.92 -4.47 -8.16
C MET A 175 11.00 -3.35 -7.13
N ILE A 176 11.54 -2.18 -7.52
CA ILE A 176 11.59 -1.00 -6.64
C ILE A 176 10.21 -0.54 -6.20
N ASP A 177 9.19 -0.72 -7.05
CA ASP A 177 7.81 -0.39 -6.72
C ASP A 177 7.30 -1.24 -5.55
N ILE A 178 7.58 -2.54 -5.57
CA ILE A 178 7.19 -3.44 -4.47
C ILE A 178 7.90 -3.07 -3.18
N VAL A 179 9.19 -2.75 -3.25
CA VAL A 179 9.98 -2.34 -2.08
C VAL A 179 9.44 -1.03 -1.49
N LEU A 180 9.18 -0.02 -2.33
CA LEU A 180 8.61 1.26 -1.88
C LEU A 180 7.18 1.09 -1.35
N GLY A 181 6.34 0.29 -2.01
CA GLY A 181 4.99 0.00 -1.56
C GLY A 181 4.97 -0.68 -0.19
N TYR A 182 5.90 -1.62 0.05
CA TYR A 182 6.09 -2.29 1.34
C TYR A 182 6.53 -1.32 2.44
N THR A 183 7.57 -0.52 2.15
CA THR A 183 8.14 0.39 3.14
C THR A 183 7.13 1.46 3.54
N VAL A 184 6.46 2.09 2.58
CA VAL A 184 5.45 3.13 2.82
C VAL A 184 4.27 2.57 3.61
N SER A 185 3.67 1.46 3.15
CA SER A 185 2.49 0.87 3.82
C SER A 185 2.81 0.46 5.25
N THR A 186 3.95 -0.21 5.46
CA THR A 186 4.35 -0.68 6.79
C THR A 186 4.70 0.49 7.70
N ARG A 187 5.41 1.51 7.21
CA ARG A 187 5.80 2.67 8.02
C ARG A 187 4.59 3.49 8.45
N ILE A 188 3.70 3.84 7.52
CA ILE A 188 2.47 4.59 7.84
C ILE A 188 1.64 3.82 8.87
N PHE A 189 1.46 2.51 8.67
CA PHE A 189 0.68 1.69 9.61
C PHE A 189 1.31 1.64 11.00
N MET A 190 2.62 1.41 11.09
CA MET A 190 3.34 1.33 12.36
C MET A 190 3.40 2.68 13.08
N GLU A 191 3.68 3.76 12.36
CA GLU A 191 3.71 5.12 12.90
C GLU A 191 2.33 5.53 13.43
N TYR A 192 1.26 5.26 12.68
CA TYR A 192 -0.10 5.53 13.13
C TYR A 192 -0.41 4.80 14.44
N HIS A 193 -0.15 3.49 14.49
CA HIS A 193 -0.47 2.69 15.67
C HIS A 193 0.43 3.00 16.87
N ALA A 194 1.68 3.37 16.63
CA ALA A 194 2.60 3.80 17.68
C ALA A 194 2.15 5.15 18.29
N LEU A 195 1.77 6.11 17.45
CA LEU A 195 1.25 7.41 17.90
C LEU A 195 -0.10 7.27 18.60
N ALA A 196 -1.01 6.46 18.08
CA ALA A 196 -2.28 6.16 18.74
C ALA A 196 -2.03 5.53 20.13
N ALA A 197 -1.13 4.55 20.23
CA ALA A 197 -0.79 3.95 21.53
C ALA A 197 -0.16 4.97 22.50
N SER A 198 0.73 5.85 22.04
CA SER A 198 1.30 6.91 22.88
C SER A 198 0.28 7.95 23.31
N TYR A 199 -0.70 8.29 22.45
CA TYR A 199 -1.80 9.18 22.79
C TYR A 199 -2.65 8.62 23.94
N HIS A 200 -3.06 7.36 23.84
CA HIS A 200 -3.86 6.70 24.89
C HIS A 200 -3.09 6.44 26.19
N ASN A 201 -1.75 6.36 26.12
CA ASN A 201 -0.88 6.21 27.29
C ASN A 201 -0.42 7.55 27.90
N GLY A 202 -0.83 8.69 27.35
CA GLY A 202 -0.41 10.02 27.83
C GLY A 202 1.06 10.35 27.57
N THR A 203 1.74 9.62 26.67
CA THR A 203 3.17 9.79 26.33
C THR A 203 3.37 10.40 24.94
N PHE A 204 2.33 11.02 24.36
CA PHE A 204 2.35 11.55 23.00
C PHE A 204 3.48 12.55 22.77
N GLU A 205 3.61 13.57 23.62
CA GLU A 205 4.64 14.62 23.52
C GLU A 205 6.07 14.07 23.68
N THR A 206 6.23 12.96 24.41
CA THR A 206 7.53 12.33 24.63
C THR A 206 7.95 11.38 23.51
N ASN A 207 7.01 10.98 22.64
CA ASN A 207 7.30 10.09 21.53
C ASN A 207 7.94 10.90 20.38
N PRO A 208 9.16 10.58 19.91
CA PRO A 208 9.80 11.30 18.80
C PRO A 208 8.99 11.27 17.50
N LEU A 209 8.13 10.25 17.31
CA LEU A 209 7.25 10.18 16.14
C LEU A 209 6.21 11.30 16.12
N SER A 210 5.94 11.96 17.26
CA SER A 210 5.00 13.08 17.35
C SER A 210 5.49 14.32 16.59
N TRP A 211 6.78 14.39 16.22
CA TRP A 211 7.33 15.45 15.39
C TRP A 211 6.97 15.31 13.90
N SER A 212 6.31 14.21 13.51
CA SER A 212 5.84 14.02 12.14
C SER A 212 4.82 15.10 11.78
N TRP A 213 4.90 15.63 10.56
CA TRP A 213 4.05 16.76 10.12
C TRP A 213 2.55 16.49 10.20
N TRP A 214 2.12 15.23 10.22
CA TRP A 214 0.72 14.80 10.25
C TRP A 214 0.27 14.30 11.63
N SER A 215 1.16 14.25 12.63
CA SER A 215 0.88 13.72 13.97
C SER A 215 -0.25 14.46 14.69
N PHE A 216 -0.42 15.75 14.40
CA PHE A 216 -1.48 16.61 14.96
C PHE A 216 -2.90 16.09 14.67
N LEU A 217 -3.06 15.22 13.67
CA LEU A 217 -4.34 14.60 13.33
C LEU A 217 -4.70 13.45 14.29
N ILE A 218 -3.72 12.83 14.97
CA ILE A 218 -3.94 11.67 15.83
C ILE A 218 -4.91 11.97 16.99
N PRO A 219 -4.76 13.06 17.77
CA PRO A 219 -5.71 13.40 18.82
C PRO A 219 -7.16 13.52 18.32
N TYR A 220 -7.37 14.06 17.11
CA TYR A 220 -8.69 14.15 16.49
C TYR A 220 -9.24 12.79 16.07
N PHE A 221 -8.39 11.90 15.54
CA PHE A 221 -8.79 10.57 15.11
C PHE A 221 -8.92 9.55 16.24
N GLU A 222 -8.39 9.83 17.43
CA GLU A 222 -8.33 8.86 18.54
C GLU A 222 -9.06 9.34 19.81
N SER A 223 -9.67 10.53 19.81
CA SER A 223 -10.34 11.10 20.99
C SER A 223 -11.48 10.25 21.55
N ASP A 224 -12.20 9.52 20.69
CA ASP A 224 -13.35 8.68 21.00
C ASP A 224 -13.00 7.18 21.10
N ALA A 225 -11.74 6.81 20.86
CA ALA A 225 -11.31 5.43 20.88
C ALA A 225 -11.01 4.95 22.31
N PRO A 226 -11.37 3.71 22.68
CA PRO A 226 -11.05 3.18 24.01
C PRO A 226 -9.55 2.88 24.13
N SER A 227 -8.96 3.25 25.27
CA SER A 227 -7.51 3.07 25.55
C SER A 227 -7.04 1.62 25.43
N ASN A 228 -7.87 0.65 25.82
CA ASN A 228 -7.58 -0.79 25.80
C ASN A 228 -7.49 -1.42 24.40
N PHE A 229 -7.81 -0.67 23.34
CA PHE A 229 -7.85 -1.18 21.97
C PHE A 229 -6.47 -1.57 21.41
N HIS A 230 -5.39 -1.02 21.97
CA HIS A 230 -4.02 -1.20 21.48
C HIS A 230 -3.38 -2.53 21.86
N ASN A 231 -3.91 -3.21 22.89
CA ASN A 231 -3.31 -4.43 23.42
C ASN A 231 -3.31 -5.57 22.39
N HIS A 232 -4.30 -5.69 21.50
CA HIS A 232 -4.36 -6.79 20.54
C HIS A 232 -3.33 -6.72 19.40
N LEU A 233 -2.97 -5.53 18.92
CA LEU A 233 -1.95 -5.34 17.88
C LEU A 233 -0.52 -5.55 18.41
N LEU A 234 -0.26 -5.08 19.63
CA LEU A 234 1.01 -5.34 20.32
C LEU A 234 1.15 -6.81 20.73
N LEU A 235 0.05 -7.49 21.07
CA LEU A 235 0.03 -8.91 21.37
C LEU A 235 0.36 -9.77 20.15
N TYR A 236 -0.09 -9.43 18.93
CA TYR A 236 0.28 -10.16 17.72
C TYR A 236 1.81 -10.24 17.54
N ASN A 237 2.51 -9.10 17.71
CA ASN A 237 3.98 -9.02 17.64
C ASN A 237 4.68 -9.73 18.82
N ARG A 238 4.04 -9.76 20.00
CA ARG A 238 4.57 -10.44 21.20
C ARG A 238 4.36 -11.96 21.16
N SER A 239 3.32 -12.45 20.48
CA SER A 239 3.07 -13.88 20.29
C SER A 239 4.03 -14.50 19.28
N THR A 240 4.33 -13.83 18.16
CA THR A 240 5.34 -14.31 17.19
C THR A 240 6.74 -14.34 17.80
N THR A 241 7.11 -13.34 18.61
CA THR A 241 8.39 -13.33 19.33
C THR A 241 8.47 -14.39 20.43
N ARG A 242 7.37 -14.71 21.13
CA ARG A 242 7.34 -15.82 22.11
C ARG A 242 7.38 -17.22 21.50
N VAL A 243 6.93 -17.40 20.26
CA VAL A 243 7.04 -18.69 19.56
C VAL A 243 8.49 -18.96 19.13
N GLY A 244 9.29 -17.92 18.84
CA GLY A 244 10.72 -18.04 18.53
C GLY A 244 11.67 -18.10 19.74
N ALA A 245 11.25 -17.61 20.92
CA ALA A 245 12.12 -17.46 22.09
C ALA A 245 12.11 -18.64 23.10
N LYS A 246 11.64 -19.83 22.72
CA LYS A 246 11.55 -20.99 23.64
C LYS A 246 12.82 -21.83 23.81
N ASN A 247 13.95 -21.49 23.17
CA ASN A 247 15.18 -22.30 23.25
C ASN A 247 16.47 -21.52 23.59
N VAL A 248 16.47 -20.71 24.65
CA VAL A 248 17.74 -20.31 25.28
C VAL A 248 17.63 -20.48 26.80
N SER A 249 18.03 -21.65 27.27
CA SER A 249 18.30 -21.91 28.68
C SER A 249 19.59 -21.18 29.08
N ILE A 250 19.46 -20.04 29.76
CA ILE A 250 20.59 -19.35 30.37
C ILE A 250 20.91 -20.06 31.69
N LYS A 251 21.91 -20.93 31.65
CA LYS A 251 22.55 -21.53 32.83
C LYS A 251 23.26 -20.41 33.59
N LYS A 252 22.73 -20.01 34.76
CA LYS A 252 23.41 -19.12 35.71
C LYS A 252 24.77 -19.72 36.06
N ARG A 253 25.86 -19.01 35.73
CA ARG A 253 27.20 -19.29 36.25
C ARG A 253 27.47 -18.26 37.35
N SER A 254 27.47 -18.73 38.59
CA SER A 254 28.01 -18.03 39.75
C SER A 254 29.50 -17.81 39.54
N PHE A 255 29.98 -16.60 39.79
CA PHE A 255 31.39 -16.35 40.04
C PHE A 255 31.48 -15.50 41.31
N GLU A 256 32.10 -16.10 42.31
CA GLU A 256 32.98 -15.40 43.26
C GLU A 256 34.12 -14.74 42.48
#